data_AF-A0A919I6D5-F1
#
_entry.id   AF-A0A919I6D5-F1
#
_cell.length_a   1.000
_cell.length_b   1.000
_cell.length_c   1.000
_cell.angle_alpha   90.00
_cell.angle_beta   90.00
_cell.angle_gamma   90.00
#
_symmetry.space_group_name_H-M   'P 1'
#
loop_
_entity.id
_entity.type
_entity.pdbx_description
1 polymer ?
#
loop_
_entity_poly.entity_id
_entity_poly.type
_entity_poly.pdbx_seq_one_letter_code
_entity_poly.pdbx_strand_id
1 'polypeptide(L)'
;MKKFIILCSIACLIEVQSLAQSFNCAGLSASRYYLKDTIVVNCDTVFLLNKQTYSFYRNQLKKINTADPKLKELVSTQSDLINLYEKRILDLDGRYTALRKTFDETLKNSSVFIETSSGEMTSIKNSLGKAQNNIAAAQDSISSVKTILIKDMARIKKNNVKWGIGGVILGALVTIALKGQ
;
A
#
# COMPACT_ATOMS: atom_id res chain seq x y z
N MET A 1 -66.09 12.90 -16.94
CA MET A 1 -66.10 11.63 -16.17
C MET A 1 -64.75 10.91 -16.12
N LYS A 2 -63.95 10.84 -17.20
CA LYS A 2 -62.63 10.15 -17.18
C LYS A 2 -61.56 10.74 -16.24
N LYS A 3 -61.61 12.04 -15.92
CA LYS A 3 -60.62 12.70 -15.02
C LYS A 3 -60.80 12.37 -13.53
N PHE A 4 -62.00 11.94 -13.12
CA PHE A 4 -62.28 11.63 -11.70
C PHE A 4 -61.78 10.23 -11.28
N ILE A 5 -61.74 9.29 -12.23
CA ILE A 5 -61.28 7.92 -11.96
C ILE A 5 -59.76 7.90 -11.75
N ILE A 6 -59.00 8.69 -12.52
CA ILE A 6 -57.54 8.76 -12.43
C ILE A 6 -57.09 9.37 -11.08
N LEU A 7 -57.83 10.35 -10.54
CA LEU A 7 -57.47 10.96 -9.26
C LEU A 7 -57.63 9.98 -8.08
N CYS A 8 -58.63 9.10 -8.13
CA CYS A 8 -58.90 8.12 -7.09
C CYS A 8 -57.86 6.99 -7.08
N SER A 9 -57.36 6.58 -8.24
CA SER A 9 -56.27 5.60 -8.35
C SER A 9 -54.94 6.10 -7.80
N ILE A 10 -54.66 7.41 -7.94
CA ILE A 10 -53.43 8.02 -7.43
C ILE A 10 -53.51 8.26 -5.92
N ALA A 11 -54.67 8.67 -5.38
CA ALA A 11 -54.85 8.82 -3.93
C ALA A 11 -54.74 7.48 -3.17
N CYS A 12 -55.19 6.38 -3.77
CA CYS A 12 -55.15 5.06 -3.13
C CYS A 12 -53.73 4.43 -3.11
N LEU A 13 -52.80 4.90 -3.95
CA LEU A 13 -51.40 4.45 -3.95
C LEU A 13 -50.51 5.19 -2.94
N ILE A 14 -50.96 6.31 -2.39
CA ILE A 14 -50.15 7.15 -1.47
C ILE A 14 -50.35 6.73 0.00
N GLU A 15 -51.43 6.02 0.35
CA GLU A 15 -51.71 5.58 1.73
C GLU A 15 -51.03 4.26 2.14
N VAL A 16 -50.28 3.59 1.25
CA VAL A 16 -49.56 2.34 1.57
C VAL A 16 -48.11 2.60 2.01
N GLN A 17 -47.75 3.83 2.37
CA GLN A 17 -46.55 4.07 3.16
C GLN A 17 -46.84 3.62 4.60
N SER A 18 -46.67 2.31 4.78
CA SER A 18 -46.61 1.59 6.05
C SER A 18 -46.08 2.47 7.17
N LEU A 19 -46.85 2.60 8.25
CA LEU A 19 -46.43 3.15 9.54
C LEU A 19 -45.34 2.24 10.13
N ALA A 20 -44.13 2.30 9.55
CA ALA A 20 -42.98 1.59 10.08
C ALA A 20 -42.53 2.32 11.35
N GLN A 21 -42.85 1.76 12.51
CA GLN A 21 -42.32 2.27 13.77
C GLN A 21 -40.85 1.85 13.89
N SER A 22 -39.95 2.85 13.94
CA SER A 22 -38.54 2.66 14.23
C SER A 22 -38.30 2.57 15.75
N PHE A 23 -37.48 1.62 16.18
CA PHE A 23 -37.02 1.56 17.57
C PHE A 23 -35.85 2.50 17.82
N ASN A 24 -35.89 3.18 18.97
CA ASN A 24 -34.71 3.83 19.54
C ASN A 24 -34.05 2.84 20.51
N CYS A 25 -32.84 2.38 20.18
CA CYS A 25 -32.09 1.40 20.95
C CYS A 25 -31.46 1.99 22.23
N ALA A 26 -31.64 3.28 22.51
CA ALA A 26 -31.14 3.90 23.73
C ALA A 26 -32.04 3.54 24.94
N GLY A 27 -31.66 2.50 25.69
CA GLY A 27 -32.28 2.09 26.95
C GLY A 27 -33.42 1.08 26.84
N LEU A 28 -34.06 0.74 27.97
CA LEU A 28 -35.25 -0.13 28.01
C LEU A 28 -36.48 0.62 27.44
N SER A 29 -36.60 0.67 26.11
CA SER A 29 -37.81 1.15 25.44
C SER A 29 -38.73 -0.04 25.12
N ALA A 30 -40.02 0.11 25.41
CA ALA A 30 -41.03 -0.91 25.12
C ALA A 30 -42.18 -0.26 24.35
N SER A 31 -42.38 -0.72 23.11
CA SER A 31 -43.43 -0.26 22.22
C SER A 31 -44.50 -1.33 22.07
N ARG A 32 -45.77 -0.92 21.95
CA ARG A 32 -46.89 -1.83 21.72
C ARG A 32 -47.13 -1.96 20.22
N TYR A 33 -47.31 -3.20 19.76
CA TYR A 33 -47.57 -3.52 18.36
C TYR A 33 -48.91 -4.23 18.21
N TYR A 34 -49.59 -3.96 17.11
CA TYR A 34 -50.83 -4.63 16.75
C TYR A 34 -50.58 -5.67 15.66
N LEU A 35 -51.44 -6.68 15.60
CA LEU A 35 -51.40 -7.67 14.54
C LEU A 35 -51.54 -6.94 13.19
N LYS A 36 -50.58 -7.15 12.27
CA LYS A 36 -50.43 -6.58 10.90
C LYS A 36 -49.46 -5.40 10.73
N ASP A 37 -48.85 -4.90 11.80
CA ASP A 37 -47.80 -3.88 11.68
C ASP A 37 -46.46 -4.50 11.24
N THR A 38 -45.75 -3.84 10.34
CA THR A 38 -44.37 -4.21 9.94
C THR A 38 -43.39 -3.42 10.80
N ILE A 39 -42.50 -4.14 11.48
CA ILE A 39 -41.56 -3.58 12.45
C ILE A 39 -40.16 -3.63 11.84
N VAL A 40 -39.48 -2.47 11.78
CA VAL A 40 -38.09 -2.38 11.34
C VAL A 40 -37.20 -2.23 12.57
N VAL A 41 -36.43 -3.28 12.86
CA VAL A 41 -35.51 -3.34 13.99
C VAL A 41 -34.11 -2.99 13.50
N ASN A 42 -33.50 -1.97 14.11
CA ASN A 42 -32.14 -1.51 13.81
C ASN A 42 -31.18 -1.71 15.00
N CYS A 43 -31.50 -2.68 15.87
CA CYS A 43 -30.74 -3.02 17.07
C CYS A 43 -30.32 -4.51 17.00
N ASP A 44 -29.25 -4.87 17.70
CA ASP A 44 -28.71 -6.25 17.69
C ASP A 44 -29.68 -7.30 18.26
N THR A 45 -30.53 -6.93 19.23
CA THR A 45 -31.48 -7.85 19.85
C THR A 45 -32.80 -7.17 20.21
N VAL A 46 -33.92 -7.88 19.97
CA VAL A 46 -35.28 -7.44 20.35
C VAL A 46 -36.04 -8.62 20.95
N PHE A 47 -36.73 -8.36 22.07
CA PHE A 47 -37.58 -9.35 22.74
C PHE A 47 -39.05 -8.99 22.55
N LEU A 48 -39.81 -9.86 21.85
CA LEU A 48 -41.26 -9.79 21.81
C LEU A 48 -41.85 -10.44 23.05
N LEU A 49 -42.56 -9.64 23.85
CA LEU A 49 -43.18 -10.09 25.09
C LEU A 49 -44.68 -9.83 25.06
N ASN A 50 -45.46 -10.81 25.51
CA ASN A 50 -46.87 -10.60 25.81
C ASN A 50 -47.01 -9.52 26.92
N LYS A 51 -48.06 -8.68 26.82
CA LYS A 51 -48.39 -7.63 27.80
C LYS A 51 -48.34 -8.11 29.25
N GLN A 52 -48.87 -9.30 29.54
CA GLN A 52 -48.89 -9.88 30.88
C GLN A 52 -47.48 -10.19 31.37
N THR A 53 -46.66 -10.86 30.55
CA THR A 53 -45.26 -11.16 30.84
C THR A 53 -44.44 -9.89 31.04
N TYR A 54 -44.57 -8.90 30.17
CA TYR A 54 -43.90 -7.60 30.31
C TYR A 54 -44.28 -6.91 31.62
N SER A 55 -45.57 -6.90 31.98
CA SER A 55 -46.04 -6.30 33.22
C SER A 55 -45.49 -7.00 34.46
N PHE A 56 -45.36 -8.33 34.42
CA PHE A 56 -44.76 -9.12 35.48
C PHE A 56 -43.29 -8.74 35.67
N TYR A 57 -42.48 -8.77 34.61
CA TYR A 57 -41.07 -8.38 34.68
C TYR A 57 -40.87 -6.94 35.16
N ARG A 58 -41.65 -6.00 34.62
CA ARG A 58 -41.59 -4.58 35.03
C ARG A 58 -41.92 -4.40 36.52
N ASN A 59 -42.92 -5.13 37.02
CA ASN A 59 -43.30 -5.05 38.43
C ASN A 59 -42.26 -5.72 39.33
N GLN A 60 -41.66 -6.82 38.92
CA GLN A 60 -40.56 -7.44 39.65
C GLN A 60 -39.33 -6.54 39.68
N LEU A 61 -38.95 -5.93 38.54
CA LEU A 61 -37.84 -4.98 38.48
C LEU A 61 -38.07 -3.78 39.40
N LYS A 62 -39.30 -3.25 39.42
CA LYS A 62 -39.69 -2.20 40.37
C LYS A 62 -39.55 -2.66 41.81
N LYS A 63 -40.11 -3.81 42.17
CA LYS A 63 -40.02 -4.36 43.54
C LYS A 63 -38.57 -4.60 43.97
N ILE A 64 -37.74 -5.11 43.06
CA ILE A 64 -36.30 -5.30 43.28
C ILE A 64 -35.60 -3.97 43.56
N ASN A 65 -35.93 -2.93 42.79
CA ASN A 65 -35.36 -1.60 42.99
C ASN A 65 -35.83 -0.91 44.28
N THR A 66 -37.00 -1.27 44.81
CA THR A 66 -37.57 -0.65 46.03
C THR A 66 -37.35 -1.45 47.31
N ALA A 67 -37.18 -2.77 47.25
CA ALA A 67 -37.31 -3.64 48.43
C ALA A 67 -36.01 -4.23 48.98
N ASP A 68 -34.96 -4.40 48.16
CA ASP A 68 -33.75 -5.11 48.62
C ASP A 68 -32.45 -4.39 48.21
N PRO A 69 -31.76 -3.72 49.15
CA PRO A 69 -30.55 -2.95 48.85
C PRO A 69 -29.42 -3.82 48.28
N LYS A 70 -29.35 -5.11 48.65
CA LYS A 70 -28.34 -6.04 48.11
C LYS A 70 -28.57 -6.35 46.63
N LEU A 71 -29.83 -6.45 46.21
CA LEU A 71 -30.16 -6.74 44.82
C LEU A 71 -30.00 -5.50 43.94
N LYS A 72 -30.29 -4.31 44.49
CA LYS A 72 -29.97 -3.03 43.84
C LYS A 72 -28.48 -2.86 43.62
N GLU A 73 -27.66 -3.18 44.62
CA GLU A 73 -26.20 -3.19 44.52
C GLU A 73 -25.73 -4.16 43.42
N LEU A 74 -26.24 -5.39 43.40
CA LEU A 74 -25.90 -6.39 42.39
C LEU A 74 -26.24 -5.93 40.96
N VAL A 75 -27.41 -5.33 40.74
CA VAL A 75 -27.82 -4.78 39.44
C VAL A 75 -26.94 -3.60 39.04
N SER A 76 -26.61 -2.71 39.98
CA SER A 76 -25.68 -1.60 39.69
C SER A 76 -24.28 -2.10 39.33
N THR A 77 -23.74 -3.07 40.08
CA THR A 77 -22.43 -3.65 39.80
C THR A 77 -22.39 -4.36 38.44
N GLN A 78 -23.46 -5.07 38.06
CA GLN A 78 -23.56 -5.63 36.71
C GLN A 78 -23.56 -4.55 35.62
N SER A 79 -24.34 -3.48 35.80
CA SER A 79 -24.37 -2.38 34.85
C SER A 79 -23.02 -1.68 34.73
N ASP A 80 -22.32 -1.49 35.84
CA ASP A 80 -20.97 -0.91 35.86
C ASP A 80 -19.97 -1.83 35.16
N LEU A 81 -20.06 -3.14 35.36
CA LEU A 81 -19.24 -4.13 34.65
C LEU A 81 -19.47 -4.04 33.14
N ILE A 82 -20.74 -4.00 32.70
CA ILE A 82 -21.10 -3.91 31.27
C ILE A 82 -20.51 -2.64 30.67
N ASN A 83 -20.68 -1.49 31.33
CA ASN A 83 -20.10 -0.22 30.88
C ASN A 83 -18.57 -0.27 30.80
N LEU A 84 -17.92 -0.96 31.73
CA LEU A 84 -16.46 -1.14 31.75
C LEU A 84 -16.00 -2.04 30.59
N TYR A 85 -16.74 -3.10 30.30
CA TYR A 85 -16.49 -3.95 29.13
C TYR A 85 -16.69 -3.21 27.82
N GLU A 86 -17.76 -2.43 27.66
CA GLU A 86 -18.00 -1.62 26.47
C GLU A 86 -16.86 -0.60 26.25
N LYS A 87 -16.45 0.11 27.30
CA LYS A 87 -15.29 1.01 27.23
C LYS A 87 -14.02 0.28 26.81
N ARG A 88 -13.79 -0.92 27.35
CA ARG A 88 -12.61 -1.71 27.02
C ARG A 88 -12.63 -2.19 25.58
N ILE A 89 -13.80 -2.56 25.05
CA ILE A 89 -13.97 -2.95 23.64
C ILE A 89 -13.66 -1.75 22.73
N LEU A 90 -14.21 -0.57 23.04
CA LEU A 90 -13.93 0.65 22.29
C LEU A 90 -12.45 1.04 22.31
N ASP A 91 -11.79 0.94 23.47
CA ASP A 91 -10.35 1.18 23.58
C ASP A 91 -9.54 0.15 22.74
N LEU A 92 -9.93 -1.13 22.79
CA LEU A 92 -9.27 -2.17 22.01
C LEU A 92 -9.41 -1.92 20.50
N ASP A 93 -10.60 -1.54 20.05
CA ASP A 93 -10.88 -1.24 18.65
C ASP A 93 -10.09 -0.02 18.17
N GLY A 94 -9.99 1.04 19.00
CA GLY A 94 -9.16 2.20 18.72
C GLY A 94 -7.68 1.83 18.60
N ARG A 95 -7.16 0.99 19.50
CA ARG A 95 -5.77 0.50 19.47
C ARG A 95 -5.50 -0.37 18.25
N TYR A 96 -6.44 -1.24 17.88
CA TYR A 96 -6.33 -2.09 16.68
C TYR A 96 -6.31 -1.25 15.41
N THR A 97 -7.20 -0.27 15.31
CA THR A 97 -7.26 0.67 14.18
C THR A 97 -5.96 1.47 14.03
N ALA A 98 -5.40 1.97 15.14
CA ALA A 98 -4.12 2.66 15.14
C ALA A 98 -2.98 1.73 14.69
N LEU A 99 -2.92 0.50 15.21
CA LEU A 99 -1.92 -0.48 14.81
C LEU A 99 -1.99 -0.82 13.33
N ARG A 100 -3.21 -1.04 12.81
CA ARG A 100 -3.44 -1.30 11.39
C ARG A 100 -2.95 -0.15 10.51
N LYS A 101 -3.25 1.09 10.90
CA LYS A 101 -2.77 2.28 10.18
C LYS A 101 -1.24 2.33 10.12
N THR A 102 -0.55 2.11 11.24
CA THR A 102 0.92 2.06 11.29
C THR A 102 1.48 0.94 10.41
N PHE A 103 0.81 -0.22 10.38
CA PHE A 103 1.22 -1.34 9.56
C PHE A 103 1.07 -1.04 8.06
N ASP A 104 -0.07 -0.46 7.67
CA ASP A 104 -0.33 -0.05 6.28
C ASP A 104 0.66 1.04 5.82
N GLU A 105 0.98 2.01 6.67
CA GLU A 105 2.01 3.03 6.40
C GLU A 105 3.40 2.40 6.23
N THR A 106 3.73 1.43 7.08
CA THR A 106 5.02 0.71 7.01
C THR A 106 5.12 -0.09 5.72
N LEU A 107 4.07 -0.85 5.35
CA LEU A 107 4.03 -1.59 4.09
C LEU A 107 4.20 -0.67 2.88
N LYS A 108 3.51 0.48 2.88
CA LYS A 108 3.64 1.48 1.82
C LYS A 108 5.07 1.99 1.72
N ASN A 109 5.69 2.35 2.85
CA ASN A 109 7.06 2.85 2.88
C ASN A 109 8.07 1.78 2.42
N SER A 110 7.88 0.52 2.83
CA SER A 110 8.70 -0.60 2.36
C SER A 110 8.55 -0.83 0.85
N SER A 111 7.34 -0.73 0.31
CA SER A 111 7.11 -0.84 -1.14
C SER A 111 7.83 0.25 -1.91
N VAL A 112 7.73 1.51 -1.46
CA VAL A 112 8.41 2.65 -2.09
C VAL A 112 9.93 2.48 -2.01
N PHE A 113 10.44 2.01 -0.88
CA PHE A 113 11.87 1.73 -0.70
C PHE A 113 12.35 0.64 -1.68
N ILE A 114 11.58 -0.43 -1.84
CA ILE A 114 11.91 -1.51 -2.79
C ILE A 114 11.91 -0.99 -4.23
N GLU A 115 10.90 -0.22 -4.65
CA GLU A 115 10.86 0.37 -5.99
C GLU A 115 12.04 1.31 -6.24
N THR A 116 12.35 2.18 -5.28
CA THR A 116 13.47 3.12 -5.38
C THR A 116 14.80 2.35 -5.48
N SER A 117 15.02 1.37 -4.62
CA SER A 117 16.23 0.55 -4.63
C SER A 117 16.36 -0.26 -5.93
N SER A 118 15.27 -0.79 -6.47
CA SER A 118 15.24 -1.48 -7.77
C SER A 118 15.61 -0.53 -8.93
N GLY A 119 15.09 0.70 -8.90
CA GLY A 119 15.44 1.74 -9.87
C GLY A 119 16.91 2.17 -9.80
N GLU A 120 17.44 2.34 -8.59
CA GLU A 120 18.86 2.62 -8.36
C GLU A 120 19.74 1.46 -8.83
N MET A 121 19.40 0.22 -8.51
CA MET A 121 20.14 -0.97 -8.95
C MET A 121 20.18 -1.07 -10.49
N THR A 122 19.06 -0.76 -11.15
CA THR A 122 18.98 -0.70 -12.62
C THR A 122 19.89 0.39 -13.18
N SER A 123 19.92 1.56 -12.53
CA SER A 123 20.79 2.68 -12.92
C SER A 123 22.27 2.34 -12.72
N ILE A 124 22.62 1.65 -11.63
CA ILE A 124 23.97 1.13 -11.36
C ILE A 124 24.36 0.12 -12.44
N LYS A 125 23.49 -0.86 -12.75
CA LYS A 125 23.72 -1.84 -13.82
C LYS A 125 24.00 -1.16 -15.17
N ASN A 126 23.25 -0.12 -15.51
CA ASN A 126 23.45 0.66 -16.73
C ASN A 126 24.81 1.41 -16.72
N SER A 127 25.18 1.99 -15.58
CA SER A 127 26.49 2.65 -15.42
C SER A 127 27.65 1.66 -15.53
N LEU A 128 27.52 0.46 -14.94
CA LEU A 128 28.49 -0.62 -15.09
C LEU A 128 28.59 -1.09 -16.55
N GLY A 129 27.47 -1.25 -17.25
CA GLY A 129 27.47 -1.59 -18.68
C GLY A 129 28.19 -0.54 -19.53
N LYS A 130 27.95 0.76 -19.26
CA LYS A 130 28.69 1.85 -19.91
C LYS A 130 30.18 1.83 -19.57
N ALA A 131 30.54 1.63 -18.31
CA ALA A 131 31.93 1.53 -17.88
C ALA A 131 32.64 0.35 -18.56
N GLN A 132 31.98 -0.82 -18.66
CA GLN A 132 32.49 -1.99 -19.36
C GLN A 132 32.70 -1.71 -20.85
N ASN A 133 31.76 -1.05 -21.52
CA ASN A 133 31.90 -0.66 -22.93
C ASN A 133 33.06 0.32 -23.12
N ASN A 134 33.23 1.30 -22.22
CA ASN A 134 34.34 2.24 -22.26
C ASN A 134 35.69 1.54 -22.04
N ILE A 135 35.75 0.56 -21.13
CA ILE A 135 36.94 -0.25 -20.90
C ILE A 135 37.27 -1.08 -22.15
N ALA A 136 36.28 -1.71 -22.78
CA ALA A 136 36.47 -2.45 -24.02
C ALA A 136 36.99 -1.54 -25.15
N ALA A 137 36.38 -0.37 -25.34
CA ALA A 137 36.82 0.60 -26.34
C ALA A 137 38.24 1.14 -26.06
N ALA A 138 38.60 1.35 -24.79
CA ALA A 138 39.95 1.73 -24.40
C ALA A 138 40.95 0.59 -24.66
N GLN A 139 40.58 -0.66 -24.40
CA GLN A 139 41.42 -1.83 -24.67
C GLN A 139 41.66 -2.01 -26.17
N ASP A 140 40.64 -1.82 -27.00
CA ASP A 140 40.77 -1.83 -28.47
C ASP A 140 41.67 -0.69 -28.95
N SER A 141 41.50 0.51 -28.39
CA SER A 141 42.35 1.67 -28.70
C SER A 141 43.81 1.40 -28.32
N ILE A 142 44.09 0.85 -27.13
CA ILE A 142 45.43 0.46 -26.69
C ILE A 142 46.03 -0.60 -27.61
N SER A 143 45.22 -1.59 -28.02
CA SER A 143 45.66 -2.64 -28.93
C SER A 143 46.01 -2.06 -30.31
N SER A 144 45.19 -1.15 -30.83
CA SER A 144 45.46 -0.45 -32.07
C SER A 144 46.76 0.38 -31.99
N VAL A 145 46.96 1.14 -30.91
CA VAL A 145 48.16 1.94 -30.67
C VAL A 145 49.40 1.04 -30.60
N LYS A 146 49.34 -0.08 -29.89
CA LYS A 146 50.44 -1.06 -29.85
C LYS A 146 50.79 -1.58 -31.24
N THR A 147 49.79 -1.90 -32.08
CA THR A 147 50.07 -2.36 -33.45
C THR A 147 50.69 -1.28 -34.33
N ILE A 148 50.28 -0.02 -34.17
CA ILE A 148 50.88 1.12 -34.88
C ILE A 148 52.33 1.31 -34.42
N LEU A 149 52.59 1.29 -33.12
CA LEU A 149 53.95 1.39 -32.55
C LEU A 149 54.88 0.30 -33.04
N ILE A 150 54.42 -0.95 -33.10
CA ILE A 150 55.19 -2.07 -33.65
C ILE A 150 55.50 -1.85 -35.14
N LYS A 151 54.50 -1.38 -35.90
CA LYS A 151 54.63 -1.12 -37.34
C LYS A 151 55.59 0.04 -37.62
N ASP A 152 55.57 1.08 -36.79
CA ASP A 152 56.48 2.23 -36.86
C ASP A 152 57.90 1.85 -36.45
N MET A 153 58.09 1.08 -35.37
CA MET A 153 59.41 0.54 -35.01
C MET A 153 59.98 -0.34 -36.13
N ALA A 154 59.17 -1.19 -36.75
CA ALA A 154 59.59 -2.00 -37.89
C ALA A 154 59.98 -1.13 -39.10
N ARG A 155 59.23 -0.04 -39.35
CA ARG A 155 59.53 0.92 -40.43
C ARG A 155 60.82 1.68 -40.16
N ILE A 156 61.05 2.18 -38.94
CA ILE A 156 62.28 2.87 -38.53
C ILE A 156 63.46 1.92 -38.68
N LYS A 157 63.35 0.67 -38.19
CA LYS A 157 64.40 -0.34 -38.34
C LYS A 157 64.72 -0.61 -39.82
N LYS A 158 63.70 -0.74 -40.67
CA LYS A 158 63.87 -0.93 -42.12
C LYS A 158 64.52 0.28 -42.79
N ASN A 159 64.17 1.50 -42.36
CA ASN A 159 64.73 2.72 -42.91
C ASN A 159 66.20 2.91 -42.50
N ASN A 160 66.54 2.65 -41.23
CA ASN A 160 67.92 2.71 -40.74
C ASN A 160 68.84 1.70 -41.44
N VAL A 161 68.34 0.50 -41.76
CA VAL A 161 69.09 -0.49 -42.55
C VAL A 161 69.33 0.00 -43.99
N LYS A 162 68.32 0.63 -44.63
CA LYS A 162 68.48 1.19 -45.99
C LYS A 162 69.51 2.33 -46.04
N TRP A 163 69.45 3.25 -45.08
CA TRP A 163 70.44 4.33 -44.99
C TRP A 163 71.83 3.83 -44.61
N GLY A 164 71.93 2.83 -43.73
CA GLY A 164 73.20 2.18 -43.40
C GLY A 164 73.85 1.51 -44.60
N ILE A 165 73.08 0.79 -45.43
CA ILE A 165 73.59 0.16 -46.65
C ILE A 165 73.97 1.20 -47.71
N GLY A 166 73.17 2.26 -47.88
CA GLY A 166 73.51 3.37 -48.78
C GLY A 166 74.77 4.15 -48.35
N GLY A 167 74.96 4.35 -47.05
CA GLY A 167 76.13 5.00 -46.47
C GLY A 167 77.41 4.17 -46.63
N VAL A 168 77.33 2.85 -46.57
CA VAL A 168 78.49 1.95 -46.82
C VAL A 168 78.91 1.99 -48.30
N ILE A 169 77.95 2.04 -49.23
CA ILE A 169 78.26 2.12 -50.67
C ILE A 169 78.87 3.48 -51.03
N LEU A 170 78.29 4.58 -50.52
CA LEU A 170 78.85 5.92 -50.71
C LEU A 170 80.20 6.08 -50.03
N GLY A 171 80.37 5.54 -48.82
CA GLY A 171 81.64 5.53 -48.09
C GLY A 171 82.72 4.75 -48.83
N ALA A 172 82.41 3.58 -49.38
CA ALA A 172 83.34 2.79 -50.18
C ALA A 172 83.74 3.54 -51.46
N LEU A 173 82.80 4.17 -52.17
CA LEU A 173 83.08 4.95 -53.38
C LEU A 173 83.96 6.18 -53.10
N VAL A 174 83.71 6.91 -52.01
CA VAL A 174 84.54 8.05 -51.60
C VAL A 174 85.95 7.61 -51.19
N THR A 175 86.08 6.47 -50.51
CA THR A 175 87.39 5.95 -50.10
C THR A 175 88.21 5.44 -51.29
N ILE A 176 87.56 4.83 -52.29
CA ILE A 176 88.23 4.39 -53.52
C ILE A 176 88.66 5.60 -54.38
N ALA A 177 87.84 6.65 -54.45
CA ALA A 177 88.18 7.89 -55.16
C ALA A 177 89.35 8.65 -54.51
N LEU A 178 89.42 8.67 -53.16
CA LEU A 178 90.51 9.31 -52.42
C LEU A 178 91.82 8.51 -52.43
N LYS A 179 91.75 7.19 -52.62
CA LYS A 179 92.94 6.31 -52.65
C LYS A 179 93.46 6.06 -54.07
N GLY A 180 92.76 6.55 -55.09
CA GLY A 180 93.12 6.49 -56.51
C GLY A 180 93.74 7.77 -57.07
N GLN A 181 94.06 8.76 -56.23
CA GLN A 181 94.90 9.92 -56.54
C GLN A 181 96.29 9.75 -55.94
#